data_AF-A0A2W6DFL5-F1
#
_entry.id   AF-A0A2W6DFL5-F1
#
_cell.length_a   1.000
_cell.length_b   1.000
_cell.length_c   1.000
_cell.angle_alpha   90.00
_cell.angle_beta   90.00
_cell.angle_gamma   90.00
#
_symmetry.space_group_name_H-M   'P 1'
#
loop_
_entity.id
_entity.type
_entity.pdbx_description
1 polymer ?
#
loop_
_entity_poly.entity_id
_entity_poly.type
_entity_poly.pdbx_seq_one_letter_code
_entity_poly.pdbx_strand_id
1 'polypeptide(L)'
;RLMGGGPLRAILRHIAPNAIGTVVVNATFQVADAILILAALSFLGLGVPPPAANWGDMLFNGINYTYDGYWWLIYPPGVAIVIVVVAFNLIGDALRDSFEVRLQKR
;
A
#
# COMPACT_ATOMS: atom_id res chain seq x y z
N ARG A 1 -20.34 11.10 34.07
CA ARG A 1 -20.42 9.63 34.22
C ARG A 1 -21.89 9.16 34.32
N LEU A 2 -22.80 9.65 33.46
CA LEU A 2 -24.26 9.56 33.68
C LEU A 2 -25.04 8.64 32.72
N MET A 3 -24.37 7.82 31.92
CA MET A 3 -25.04 6.75 31.17
C MET A 3 -24.34 5.44 31.48
N GLY A 4 -25.03 4.52 32.16
CA GLY A 4 -24.54 3.25 32.70
C GLY A 4 -24.12 2.20 31.66
N GLY A 5 -23.42 2.61 30.60
CA GLY A 5 -22.76 1.71 29.67
C GLY A 5 -21.29 1.54 30.08
N GLY A 6 -20.85 0.29 30.27
CA GLY A 6 -19.44 0.00 30.55
C GLY A 6 -18.50 0.59 29.48
N PRO A 7 -17.23 0.85 29.82
CA PRO A 7 -16.26 1.52 28.95
C PRO A 7 -16.15 0.87 27.56
N LEU A 8 -16.26 -0.45 27.48
CA LEU A 8 -16.28 -1.21 26.22
C LEU A 8 -17.42 -0.80 25.28
N ARG A 9 -18.61 -0.52 25.83
CA ARG A 9 -19.80 -0.14 25.07
C ARG A 9 -19.69 1.28 24.51
N ALA A 10 -19.03 2.18 25.24
CA ALA A 10 -18.72 3.53 24.77
C ALA A 10 -17.68 3.52 23.65
N ILE A 11 -16.63 2.70 23.81
CA ILE A 11 -15.59 2.51 22.78
C ILE A 11 -16.21 1.96 21.49
N LEU A 12 -16.94 0.83 21.56
CA LEU A 12 -17.49 0.18 20.37
C LEU A 12 -18.59 0.98 19.67
N ARG A 13 -19.35 1.80 20.40
CA ARG A 13 -20.49 2.55 19.84
C ARG A 13 -20.13 3.95 19.36
N HIS A 14 -19.12 4.60 19.94
CA HIS A 14 -18.80 6.00 19.64
C HIS A 14 -17.38 6.21 19.11
N ILE A 15 -16.39 5.46 19.60
CA ILE A 15 -14.99 5.65 19.20
C ILE A 15 -14.65 4.78 18.00
N ALA A 16 -14.99 3.49 18.03
CA ALA A 16 -14.70 2.54 16.95
C ALA A 16 -15.25 2.98 15.57
N PRO A 17 -16.54 3.32 15.39
CA PRO A 17 -17.06 3.72 14.08
C PRO A 17 -16.44 5.02 13.55
N ASN A 18 -15.94 5.91 14.41
CA ASN A 18 -15.25 7.13 14.00
C ASN A 18 -13.77 6.87 13.66
N ALA A 19 -13.12 5.93 14.33
CA ALA A 19 -11.71 5.59 14.10
C ALA A 19 -11.49 4.62 12.93
N ILE A 20 -12.47 3.75 12.62
CA ILE A 20 -12.35 2.75 11.54
C ILE A 20 -12.05 3.41 10.20
N GLY A 21 -12.69 4.55 9.88
CA GLY A 21 -12.43 5.28 8.64
C GLY A 21 -10.97 5.71 8.51
N THR A 22 -10.44 6.36 9.55
CA THR A 22 -9.03 6.79 9.59
C THR A 22 -8.06 5.61 9.57
N VAL A 23 -8.37 4.52 10.26
CA VAL A 23 -7.53 3.31 10.31
C VAL A 23 -7.48 2.62 8.95
N VAL A 24 -8.62 2.49 8.25
CA VAL A 24 -8.69 1.88 6.91
C VAL A 24 -7.88 2.68 5.89
N VAL A 25 -7.96 4.00 5.95
CA VAL A 25 -7.17 4.89 5.10
C VAL A 25 -5.68 4.71 5.38
N ASN A 26 -5.26 4.75 6.65
CA ASN A 26 -3.87 4.57 7.04
C ASN A 26 -3.34 3.19 6.61
N ALA A 27 -4.14 2.14 6.78
CA ALA A 27 -3.79 0.79 6.33
C ALA A 27 -3.56 0.73 4.81
N THR A 28 -4.30 1.51 4.02
CA THR A 28 -4.13 1.54 2.56
C THR A 28 -2.77 2.13 2.16
N PHE A 29 -2.34 3.21 2.82
CA PHE A 29 -1.00 3.76 2.64
C PHE A 29 0.09 2.77 3.07
N GLN A 30 -0.09 2.09 4.19
CA GLN A 30 0.86 1.07 4.65
C GLN A 30 1.00 -0.09 3.66
N VAL A 31 -0.07 -0.47 2.96
CA VAL A 31 0.01 -1.49 1.90
C VAL A 31 0.86 -1.00 0.72
N ALA A 32 0.71 0.26 0.31
CA ALA A 32 1.56 0.84 -0.75
C ALA A 32 3.05 0.84 -0.36
N ASP A 33 3.36 1.22 0.88
CA ASP A 33 4.72 1.18 1.42
C ASP A 33 5.27 -0.25 1.48
N ALA A 34 4.45 -1.22 1.92
CA ALA A 34 4.85 -2.62 1.99
C ALA A 34 5.19 -3.18 0.61
N ILE A 35 4.44 -2.80 -0.44
CA ILE A 35 4.74 -3.17 -1.83
C ILE A 35 6.10 -2.64 -2.26
N LEU A 36 6.40 -1.36 -1.96
CA LEU A 36 7.70 -0.76 -2.27
C LEU A 36 8.85 -1.48 -1.55
N ILE A 37 8.68 -1.77 -0.25
CA ILE A 37 9.69 -2.49 0.54
C ILE A 37 9.91 -3.89 -0.03
N LEU A 38 8.84 -4.61 -0.37
CA LEU A 38 8.94 -5.96 -0.93
C LEU A 38 9.65 -5.95 -2.29
N ALA A 39 9.34 -4.97 -3.15
CA ALA A 39 10.00 -4.79 -4.43
C ALA A 39 11.50 -4.46 -4.25
N ALA A 40 11.83 -3.59 -3.29
CA ALA A 40 13.21 -3.24 -2.97
C ALA A 40 14.00 -4.44 -2.41
N LEU A 41 13.43 -5.21 -1.49
CA LEU A 41 14.04 -6.43 -0.97
C LEU A 41 14.24 -7.46 -2.08
N SER A 42 13.25 -7.61 -2.96
CA SER A 42 13.34 -8.51 -4.12
C SER A 42 14.44 -8.10 -5.09
N PHE A 43 14.60 -6.79 -5.30
CA PHE A 43 15.69 -6.23 -6.08
C PHE A 43 17.07 -6.44 -5.43
N LEU A 44 17.14 -6.50 -4.10
CA LEU A 44 18.36 -6.88 -3.37
C LEU A 44 18.62 -8.40 -3.36
N GLY A 45 17.80 -9.21 -4.05
CA GLY A 45 17.92 -10.66 -4.09
C GLY A 45 17.31 -11.38 -2.88
N LEU A 46 16.59 -10.69 -2.02
CA LEU A 46 15.86 -11.24 -0.87
C LEU A 46 14.39 -11.56 -1.19
N GLY A 47 14.08 -11.70 -2.48
CA GLY A 47 12.74 -11.95 -2.99
C GLY A 47 12.34 -13.42 -2.96
N VAL A 48 11.14 -13.69 -3.48
CA VAL A 48 10.67 -15.06 -3.71
C VAL A 48 11.57 -15.74 -4.75
N PRO A 49 12.09 -16.96 -4.49
CA PRO A 49 12.94 -17.65 -5.44
C PRO A 49 12.18 -18.00 -6.74
N PRO A 50 12.87 -18.11 -7.88
CA PRO A 50 12.29 -18.62 -9.13
C PRO A 50 11.60 -19.97 -8.90
N PRO A 51 10.46 -20.30 -9.55
CA PRO A 51 9.97 -19.84 -10.86
C PRO A 51 8.89 -18.73 -10.81
N ALA A 52 8.54 -18.22 -9.63
CA ALA A 52 7.52 -17.19 -9.51
C ALA A 52 8.03 -15.86 -10.10
N ALA A 53 7.24 -15.24 -10.98
CA ALA A 53 7.60 -13.95 -11.55
C ALA A 53 7.54 -12.85 -10.48
N ASN A 54 8.67 -12.19 -10.22
CA ASN A 54 8.80 -11.12 -9.25
C ASN A 54 9.43 -9.88 -9.91
N TRP A 55 8.72 -8.75 -9.91
CA TRP A 55 9.17 -7.52 -10.57
C TRP A 55 10.48 -6.96 -10.00
N GLY A 56 10.74 -7.12 -8.70
CA GLY A 56 12.01 -6.67 -8.11
C GLY A 56 13.21 -7.50 -8.60
N ASP A 57 13.04 -8.81 -8.70
CA ASP A 57 14.07 -9.71 -9.23
C ASP A 57 14.26 -9.52 -10.75
N MET A 58 13.18 -9.21 -11.49
CA MET A 58 13.29 -8.82 -12.90
C MET A 58 14.14 -7.56 -13.08
N LEU A 59 14.00 -6.57 -12.20
CA LEU A 59 14.83 -5.36 -12.21
C LEU A 59 16.30 -5.69 -11.89
N PHE A 60 16.55 -6.54 -10.88
CA PHE A 60 17.90 -6.97 -10.51
C PHE A 60 18.62 -7.65 -11.67
N ASN A 61 17.96 -8.64 -12.28
CA ASN A 61 18.52 -9.36 -13.43
C ASN A 61 18.68 -8.45 -14.66
N GLY A 62 17.75 -7.51 -14.87
CA GLY A 62 17.77 -6.55 -15.96
C GLY A 62 18.99 -5.62 -15.93
N ILE A 63 19.50 -5.26 -14.74
CA ILE A 63 20.68 -4.38 -14.62
C ILE A 63 21.89 -4.94 -15.36
N ASN A 64 22.11 -6.26 -15.30
CA ASN A 64 23.25 -6.91 -15.94
C ASN A 64 23.24 -6.73 -17.47
N TYR A 65 22.07 -6.60 -18.07
CA TYR A 65 21.89 -6.46 -19.52
C TYR A 65 21.69 -4.99 -19.97
N THR A 66 21.83 -4.03 -19.05
CA THR A 66 21.64 -2.61 -19.36
C THR A 66 22.66 -2.12 -20.39
N TYR A 67 23.92 -2.51 -20.21
CA TYR A 67 25.02 -2.13 -21.10
C TYR A 67 24.97 -2.85 -22.44
N ASP A 68 24.25 -3.97 -22.51
CA ASP A 68 24.05 -4.75 -23.72
C ASP A 68 22.87 -4.24 -24.57
N GLY A 69 22.20 -3.17 -24.12
CA GLY A 69 21.09 -2.53 -24.85
C GLY A 69 19.70 -3.11 -24.57
N TYR A 70 19.56 -4.04 -23.62
CA TYR A 70 18.29 -4.67 -23.26
C TYR A 70 17.45 -3.85 -22.27
N TRP A 71 17.24 -2.56 -22.57
CA TRP A 71 16.49 -1.63 -21.71
C TRP A 71 15.06 -2.11 -21.40
N TRP A 72 14.48 -2.91 -22.30
CA TRP A 72 13.13 -3.48 -22.16
C TRP A 72 13.01 -4.51 -21.02
N LEU A 73 14.10 -4.97 -20.42
CA LEU A 73 14.06 -5.84 -19.24
C LEU A 73 13.79 -5.05 -17.95
N ILE A 74 14.10 -3.75 -17.93
CA ILE A 74 14.01 -2.89 -16.74
C ILE A 74 12.76 -2.00 -16.77
N TYR A 75 12.48 -1.38 -17.93
CA TYR A 75 11.41 -0.39 -18.03
C TYR A 75 10.01 -0.94 -17.70
N PRO A 76 9.56 -2.07 -18.27
CA PRO A 76 8.24 -2.62 -17.98
C PRO A 76 8.00 -2.96 -16.50
N PRO A 77 8.87 -3.71 -15.78
CA PRO A 77 8.65 -3.99 -14.36
C PRO A 77 8.74 -2.72 -13.49
N GLY A 78 9.62 -1.77 -13.83
CA GLY A 78 9.70 -0.49 -13.13
C GLY A 78 8.40 0.33 -13.25
N VAL A 79 7.87 0.46 -14.46
CA VAL A 79 6.60 1.16 -14.71
C VAL A 79 5.42 0.45 -14.04
N ALA A 80 5.40 -0.88 -14.05
CA ALA A 80 4.36 -1.66 -13.38
C ALA A 80 4.31 -1.39 -11.87
N ILE A 81 5.48 -1.38 -11.19
CA ILE A 81 5.56 -1.04 -9.76
C ILE A 81 5.03 0.37 -9.51
N VAL A 82 5.45 1.36 -10.31
CA VAL A 82 5.01 2.75 -10.16
C VAL A 82 3.49 2.87 -10.32
N ILE A 83 2.92 2.26 -11.35
CA ILE A 83 1.46 2.30 -11.59
C ILE A 83 0.70 1.69 -10.43
N VAL A 84 1.14 0.53 -9.91
CA VAL A 84 0.48 -0.14 -8.79
C VAL A 84 0.54 0.74 -7.54
N VAL A 85 1.71 1.28 -7.20
CA VAL A 85 1.88 2.13 -6.02
C VAL A 85 1.03 3.39 -6.13
N VAL A 86 1.00 4.04 -7.29
CA VAL A 86 0.15 5.20 -7.54
C VAL A 86 -1.33 4.84 -7.41
N ALA A 87 -1.77 3.72 -8.00
CA ALA A 87 -3.16 3.27 -7.90
C ALA A 87 -3.59 3.03 -6.45
N PHE A 88 -2.76 2.37 -5.63
CA PHE A 88 -3.05 2.16 -4.21
C PHE A 88 -3.07 3.48 -3.41
N ASN A 89 -2.16 4.41 -3.69
CA ASN A 89 -2.18 5.73 -3.06
C ASN A 89 -3.46 6.50 -3.41
N LEU A 90 -3.86 6.53 -4.68
CA LEU A 90 -5.09 7.18 -5.12
C LEU A 90 -6.35 6.56 -4.50
N ILE A 91 -6.38 5.24 -4.32
CA ILE A 91 -7.47 4.56 -3.60
C ILE A 91 -7.48 5.00 -2.14
N GLY A 92 -6.31 5.09 -1.50
CA GLY A 92 -6.18 5.58 -0.13
C GLY A 92 -6.69 7.01 0.03
N ASP A 93 -6.33 7.90 -0.89
CA ASP A 93 -6.82 9.27 -0.95
C ASP A 93 -8.33 9.34 -1.18
N ALA A 94 -8.88 8.59 -2.13
CA ALA A 94 -10.32 8.56 -2.39
C ALA A 94 -11.13 8.03 -1.19
N LEU A 95 -10.60 7.03 -0.49
CA LEU A 95 -11.17 6.54 0.77
C LEU A 95 -11.13 7.63 1.84
N ARG A 96 -9.98 8.32 1.97
CA ARG A 96 -9.80 9.42 2.92
C ARG A 96 -10.83 10.51 2.71
N ASP A 97 -10.95 11.00 1.48
CA ASP A 97 -11.91 12.04 1.11
C ASP A 97 -13.34 11.61 1.44
N SER A 98 -13.69 10.35 1.15
CA SER A 98 -15.01 9.80 1.46
C SER A 98 -15.32 9.77 2.96
N PHE A 99 -14.31 9.51 3.80
CA PHE A 99 -14.46 9.53 5.26
C PHE A 99 -14.45 10.95 5.84
N GLU A 100 -13.61 11.86 5.33
CA GLU A 100 -13.58 13.27 5.75
C GLU A 100 -14.92 13.98 5.43
N VAL A 101 -15.52 13.73 4.27
CA VAL A 101 -16.85 14.27 3.89
C VAL A 101 -17.95 13.81 4.86
N ARG A 102 -17.88 12.58 5.39
CA ARG A 102 -18.83 12.09 6.40
C ARG A 102 -18.65 12.79 7.75
N LEU A 103 -17.43 13.19 8.10
CA LEU A 103 -17.14 13.86 9.36
C LEU A 103 -17.63 15.31 9.36
N GLN A 104 -17.55 16.01 8.22
CA GLN A 104 -18.05 17.38 8.06
C GLN A 104 -19.58 17.50 7.99
N LYS A 105 -20.29 16.42 7.63
CA LYS A 105 -21.78 16.42 7.57
C LYS A 105 -22.46 16.20 8.92
N ARG A 106 -21.72 15.95 10.00
CA ARG A 106 -22.24 15.81 11.37
C ARG A 106 -21.97 17.06 12.19
#